data_AF-A0A7C3QJH6-F1
#
_entry.id   AF-A0A7C3QJH6-F1
#
_cell.length_a   1.000
_cell.length_b   1.000
_cell.length_c   1.000
_cell.angle_alpha   90.00
_cell.angle_beta   90.00
_cell.angle_gamma   90.00
#
_symmetry.space_group_name_H-M   'P 1'
#
loop_
_entity.id
_entity.type
_entity.pdbx_description
1 polymer ?
#
loop_
_entity_poly.entity_id
_entity_poly.type
_entity_poly.pdbx_seq_one_letter_code
_entity_poly.pdbx_strand_id
1 'polypeptide(L)'
;MRRPPRAHGPRGLRFALPPRRVFEPPSYPNVWFYVSERLAPSQAAAVEFITGWLRDHCGIADDFARFKPPEASDSQARLGGLQPWREAADPGRRHAHDLHIRYYYVALRQNGMDRVVVTDAGLAAAERRVHRNAPGRGAGREGERSAYRRFAGSVHYEVEDEHPLHPYVEDCPFCGRTGDYAGAEDLFAGVHEPLGLELLLYGTIRGQPVSRPDGRPVPGLVGLR
;
A
#
# COMPACT_ATOMS: atom_id res chain seq x y z
N MET A 1 -6.30 24.75 26.12
CA MET A 1 -5.60 24.31 24.89
C MET A 1 -5.45 22.79 24.93
N ARG A 2 -6.18 22.05 24.08
CA ARG A 2 -6.12 20.57 24.03
C ARG A 2 -4.90 20.15 23.22
N ARG A 3 -4.04 19.30 23.79
CA ARG A 3 -2.91 18.67 23.08
C ARG A 3 -3.43 17.81 21.92
N PRO A 4 -2.75 17.78 20.76
CA PRO A 4 -3.11 16.86 19.68
C PRO A 4 -2.88 15.40 20.12
N PRO A 5 -3.70 14.45 19.62
CA PRO A 5 -3.56 13.04 19.95
C PRO A 5 -2.20 12.53 19.44
N ARG A 6 -1.45 11.87 20.33
CA ARG A 6 -0.21 11.17 19.97
C ARG A 6 -0.60 9.89 19.24
N ALA A 7 -0.25 9.75 17.96
CA ALA A 7 -0.33 8.46 17.28
C ALA A 7 0.45 7.41 18.10
N HIS A 8 -0.28 6.43 18.65
CA HIS A 8 0.29 5.35 19.45
C HIS A 8 0.82 4.25 18.52
N GLY A 9 1.97 4.51 17.91
CA GLY A 9 2.80 3.44 17.34
C GLY A 9 3.49 2.65 18.47
N PRO A 10 3.60 1.31 18.36
CA PRO A 10 4.14 0.47 19.43
C PRO A 10 5.63 0.76 19.69
N ARG A 11 6.02 0.83 20.97
CA ARG A 11 7.41 0.97 21.43
C ARG A 11 8.18 -0.32 21.09
N GLY A 12 9.06 -0.26 20.09
CA GLY A 12 9.94 -1.39 19.75
C GLY A 12 10.73 -1.16 18.46
N LEU A 13 10.05 -0.85 17.35
CA LEU A 13 10.68 -0.19 16.20
C LEU A 13 10.16 1.24 16.10
N ARG A 14 11.06 2.19 15.92
CA ARG A 14 10.67 3.47 15.35
C ARG A 14 11.29 3.57 13.98
N PHE A 15 10.63 2.99 12.99
CA PHE A 15 10.69 3.57 11.66
C PHE A 15 10.07 4.96 11.79
N ALA A 16 10.88 5.97 12.11
CA ALA A 16 10.41 7.34 12.20
C ALA A 16 9.92 7.73 10.81
N LEU A 17 8.60 7.78 10.65
CA LEU A 17 7.99 8.18 9.39
C LEU A 17 8.40 9.62 9.09
N PRO A 18 8.84 9.92 7.87
CA PRO A 18 8.99 11.28 7.39
C PRO A 18 7.75 12.13 7.67
N PRO A 19 7.91 13.42 7.99
CA PRO A 19 6.76 14.30 8.17
C PRO A 19 6.04 14.51 6.83
N ARG A 20 4.70 14.60 6.87
CA ARG A 20 3.82 14.84 5.70
C ARG A 20 4.33 15.94 4.75
N ARG A 21 4.84 17.04 5.31
CA ARG A 21 5.37 18.20 4.57
C ARG A 21 6.53 17.91 3.62
N VAL A 22 7.07 16.69 3.63
CA VAL A 22 8.09 16.28 2.65
C VAL A 22 7.46 16.09 1.27
N PHE A 23 6.18 15.74 1.20
CA PHE A 23 5.46 15.57 -0.06
C PHE A 23 4.74 16.87 -0.44
N GLU A 24 4.77 17.24 -1.72
CA GLU A 24 4.11 18.44 -2.26
C GLU A 24 3.25 18.08 -3.48
N PRO A 25 1.91 18.28 -3.44
CA PRO A 25 1.14 18.68 -2.26
C PRO A 25 1.26 17.63 -1.14
N PRO A 26 0.91 17.96 0.12
CA PRO A 26 0.97 17.00 1.22
C PRO A 26 0.13 15.75 0.94
N SER A 27 0.77 14.69 0.45
CA SER A 27 0.15 13.37 0.30
C SER A 27 0.20 12.60 1.62
N TYR A 28 -0.65 11.58 1.76
CA TYR A 28 -0.54 10.63 2.88
C TYR A 28 -0.23 9.25 2.37
N PRO A 29 1.07 8.90 2.29
CA PRO A 29 1.45 7.52 2.05
C PRO A 29 0.85 6.63 3.14
N ASN A 30 0.08 5.64 2.71
CA ASN A 30 -0.52 4.65 3.59
C ASN A 30 0.28 3.31 3.58
N VAL A 31 1.31 3.21 2.74
CA VAL A 31 2.30 2.11 2.73
C VAL A 31 3.73 2.64 2.69
N TRP A 32 4.64 1.94 3.37
CA TRP A 32 6.06 2.26 3.42
C TRP A 32 6.90 1.03 3.13
N PHE A 33 7.84 1.18 2.20
CA PHE A 33 8.75 0.12 1.78
C PHE A 33 10.13 0.35 2.41
N TYR A 34 10.71 -0.70 2.96
CA TYR A 34 12.06 -0.70 3.53
C TYR A 34 12.83 -1.87 2.94
N VAL A 35 13.84 -1.56 2.12
CA VAL A 35 14.67 -2.55 1.42
C VAL A 35 16.07 -2.49 2.00
N SER A 36 16.61 -3.64 2.42
CA SER A 36 17.97 -3.70 2.98
C SER A 36 18.98 -3.17 1.96
N GLU A 37 19.97 -2.37 2.42
CA GLU A 37 21.08 -1.93 1.58
C GLU A 37 21.92 -3.10 1.03
N ARG A 38 21.81 -4.30 1.63
CA ARG A 38 22.41 -5.54 1.11
C ARG A 38 21.74 -6.04 -0.16
N LEU A 39 20.45 -5.74 -0.35
CA LEU A 39 19.68 -6.11 -1.54
C LEU A 39 19.67 -4.98 -2.57
N ALA A 40 19.54 -3.74 -2.11
CA ALA A 40 19.46 -2.56 -2.96
C ALA A 40 20.35 -1.43 -2.41
N PRO A 41 21.52 -1.15 -3.04
CA PRO A 41 22.49 -0.19 -2.50
C PRO A 41 22.00 1.27 -2.59
N SER A 42 20.99 1.55 -3.42
CA SER A 42 20.42 2.88 -3.64
C SER A 42 18.89 2.86 -3.57
N GLN A 43 18.27 4.03 -3.35
CA GLN A 43 16.80 4.13 -3.37
C GLN A 43 16.22 3.78 -4.74
N ALA A 44 16.91 4.14 -5.83
CA ALA A 44 16.48 3.77 -7.19
C ALA A 44 16.43 2.26 -7.37
N ALA A 45 17.48 1.54 -6.93
CA ALA A 45 17.51 0.09 -6.95
C ALA A 45 16.42 -0.52 -6.05
N ALA A 46 16.11 0.11 -4.91
CA ALA A 46 15.06 -0.35 -4.01
C ALA A 46 13.66 -0.21 -4.63
N VAL A 47 13.41 0.91 -5.32
CA VAL A 47 12.16 1.13 -6.07
C VAL A 47 12.03 0.10 -7.17
N GLU A 48 13.05 -0.03 -8.04
CA GLU A 48 13.04 -0.99 -9.15
C GLU A 48 12.84 -2.44 -8.66
N PHE A 49 13.53 -2.83 -7.60
CA PHE A 49 13.40 -4.16 -7.01
C PHE A 49 11.96 -4.45 -6.56
N ILE A 50 11.35 -3.55 -5.79
CA ILE A 50 10.01 -3.76 -5.25
C ILE A 50 8.95 -3.64 -6.34
N THR A 51 9.01 -2.63 -7.22
CA THR A 51 7.99 -2.46 -8.27
C THR A 51 8.08 -3.59 -9.30
N GLY A 52 9.28 -4.06 -9.63
CA GLY A 52 9.48 -5.24 -10.45
C GLY A 52 8.89 -6.50 -9.78
N TRP A 53 9.15 -6.70 -8.49
CA TRP A 53 8.58 -7.84 -7.75
C TRP A 53 7.05 -7.78 -7.69
N LEU A 54 6.46 -6.60 -7.42
CA LEU A 54 5.00 -6.42 -7.40
C LEU A 54 4.39 -6.66 -8.80
N ARG A 55 5.05 -6.24 -9.86
CA ARG A 55 4.65 -6.55 -11.24
C ARG A 55 4.66 -8.05 -11.49
N ASP A 56 5.78 -8.71 -11.22
CA ASP A 56 6.00 -10.10 -11.63
C ASP A 56 5.17 -11.09 -10.80
N HIS A 57 4.94 -10.80 -9.51
CA HIS A 57 4.21 -11.68 -8.61
C HIS A 57 2.75 -11.27 -8.40
N CYS A 58 2.46 -9.96 -8.38
CA CYS A 58 1.12 -9.44 -8.08
C CYS A 58 0.39 -8.93 -9.32
N GLY A 59 1.05 -8.80 -10.47
CA GLY A 59 0.47 -8.23 -11.69
C GLY A 59 0.24 -6.72 -11.59
N ILE A 60 0.88 -6.05 -10.62
CA ILE A 60 0.72 -4.61 -10.41
C ILE A 60 1.70 -3.88 -11.33
N ALA A 61 1.21 -3.27 -12.39
CA ALA A 61 2.01 -2.68 -13.47
C ALA A 61 1.53 -1.29 -13.86
N ASP A 62 2.40 -0.50 -14.47
CA ASP A 62 2.02 0.76 -15.10
C ASP A 62 1.47 0.47 -16.52
N ASP A 63 0.17 0.14 -16.59
CA ASP A 63 -0.51 -0.28 -17.82
C ASP A 63 -1.78 0.54 -18.12
N PHE A 64 -1.80 1.81 -17.67
CA PHE A 64 -2.88 2.74 -17.96
C PHE A 64 -3.04 2.91 -19.48
N ALA A 65 -4.27 2.77 -19.98
CA ALA A 65 -4.56 2.80 -21.42
C ALA A 65 -4.28 4.16 -22.08
N ARG A 66 -4.18 5.22 -21.28
CA ARG A 66 -3.87 6.59 -21.70
C ARG A 66 -2.77 7.15 -20.82
N PHE A 67 -2.00 8.10 -21.35
CA PHE A 67 -1.06 8.85 -20.54
C PHE A 67 -1.80 9.55 -19.39
N LYS A 68 -1.54 9.09 -18.17
CA LYS A 68 -2.06 9.67 -16.94
C LYS A 68 -0.86 10.27 -16.20
N PRO A 69 -0.80 11.59 -15.95
CA PRO A 69 0.25 12.11 -15.10
C PRO A 69 0.10 11.47 -13.71
N PRO A 70 1.20 11.18 -12.99
CA PRO A 70 1.17 10.45 -11.73
C PRO A 70 0.49 11.20 -10.55
N GLU A 71 -0.23 12.30 -10.80
CA GLU A 71 -0.94 13.11 -9.79
C GLU A 71 -0.06 13.44 -8.58
N ALA A 72 1.07 14.09 -8.87
CA ALA A 72 2.09 14.47 -7.90
C ALA A 72 2.78 13.31 -7.14
N SER A 73 2.60 12.07 -7.60
CA SER A 73 3.54 10.98 -7.30
C SER A 73 4.68 10.92 -8.31
N ASP A 74 5.72 10.15 -8.00
CA ASP A 74 6.89 10.02 -8.86
C ASP A 74 6.69 8.96 -9.95
N SER A 75 5.89 7.95 -9.64
CA SER A 75 5.38 6.95 -10.57
C SER A 75 4.09 6.34 -10.03
N GLN A 76 3.45 5.52 -10.84
CA GLN A 76 2.20 4.84 -10.48
C GLN A 76 2.16 3.44 -11.10
N ALA A 77 1.27 2.61 -10.58
CA ALA A 77 0.95 1.30 -11.12
C ALA A 77 -0.48 0.93 -10.71
N ARG A 78 -1.06 -0.06 -11.38
CA ARG A 78 -2.34 -0.64 -11.01
C ARG A 78 -2.37 -2.15 -11.17
N LEU A 79 -3.35 -2.76 -10.53
CA LEU A 79 -3.89 -4.05 -10.91
C LEU A 79 -5.36 -3.82 -11.27
N GLY A 80 -5.67 -3.90 -12.56
CA GLY A 80 -6.98 -3.51 -13.07
C GLY A 80 -7.97 -4.63 -13.32
N GLY A 81 -9.22 -4.26 -13.58
CA GLY A 81 -10.27 -5.18 -14.03
C GLY A 81 -10.75 -6.15 -12.95
N LEU A 82 -10.63 -5.79 -11.68
CA LEU A 82 -10.90 -6.65 -10.55
C LEU A 82 -12.40 -6.90 -10.36
N GLN A 83 -12.74 -8.14 -10.00
CA GLN A 83 -14.06 -8.53 -9.52
C GLN A 83 -14.15 -8.18 -8.02
N PRO A 84 -15.29 -7.67 -7.54
CA PRO A 84 -16.44 -8.56 -7.32
C PRO A 84 -17.75 -8.12 -8.01
N TRP A 85 -17.69 -7.27 -9.04
CA TRP A 85 -18.87 -6.74 -9.73
C TRP A 85 -19.77 -7.78 -10.42
N ARG A 86 -19.25 -8.97 -10.72
CA ARG A 86 -20.02 -10.05 -11.38
C ARG A 86 -21.22 -10.52 -10.55
N GLU A 87 -21.21 -10.26 -9.25
CA GLU A 87 -22.29 -10.63 -8.33
C GLU A 87 -23.31 -9.49 -8.11
N ALA A 88 -23.16 -8.34 -8.78
CA ALA A 88 -24.10 -7.23 -8.63
C ALA A 88 -25.46 -7.54 -9.30
N ALA A 89 -26.52 -7.54 -8.48
CA ALA A 89 -27.90 -7.73 -8.92
C ALA A 89 -28.41 -6.60 -9.83
N ASP A 90 -27.89 -5.38 -9.62
CA ASP A 90 -28.20 -4.20 -10.43
C ASP A 90 -27.15 -4.02 -11.55
N PRO A 91 -27.55 -4.08 -12.84
CA PRO A 91 -26.64 -3.83 -13.97
C PRO A 91 -25.95 -2.47 -13.92
N GLY A 92 -26.57 -1.43 -13.34
CA GLY A 92 -25.97 -0.10 -13.18
C GLY A 92 -24.80 -0.07 -12.18
N ARG A 93 -24.63 -1.14 -11.40
CA ARG A 93 -23.56 -1.30 -10.40
C ARG A 93 -22.50 -2.32 -10.83
N ARG A 94 -22.56 -2.78 -12.09
CA ARG A 94 -21.57 -3.69 -12.69
C ARG A 94 -20.44 -2.88 -13.32
N HIS A 95 -19.43 -2.54 -12.54
CA HIS A 95 -18.20 -1.90 -13.02
C HIS A 95 -16.97 -2.64 -12.49
N ALA A 96 -15.89 -2.68 -13.26
CA ALA A 96 -14.65 -3.22 -12.71
C ALA A 96 -14.03 -2.25 -11.70
N HIS A 97 -13.08 -2.76 -10.94
CA HIS A 97 -12.36 -1.99 -9.94
C HIS A 97 -10.87 -2.12 -10.19
N ASP A 98 -10.12 -1.13 -9.73
CA ASP A 98 -8.67 -1.16 -9.79
C ASP A 98 -8.09 -1.02 -8.38
N LEU A 99 -6.99 -1.74 -8.14
CA LEU A 99 -6.03 -1.38 -7.10
C LEU A 99 -5.02 -0.44 -7.75
N HIS A 100 -4.89 0.78 -7.26
CA HIS A 100 -3.84 1.71 -7.71
C HIS A 100 -2.79 1.86 -6.63
N ILE A 101 -1.53 2.05 -7.05
CA ILE A 101 -0.43 2.44 -6.20
C ILE A 101 0.26 3.66 -6.79
N ARG A 102 0.34 4.73 -6.02
CA ARG A 102 1.13 5.94 -6.31
C ARG A 102 2.41 5.90 -5.49
N TYR A 103 3.57 5.92 -6.13
CA TYR A 103 4.87 5.83 -5.45
C TYR A 103 5.52 7.19 -5.22
N TYR A 104 6.11 7.36 -4.03
CA TYR A 104 6.80 8.59 -3.60
C TYR A 104 8.21 8.27 -3.09
N TYR A 105 9.22 8.68 -3.85
CA TYR A 105 10.65 8.46 -3.55
C TYR A 105 11.53 9.69 -3.81
N VAL A 106 11.24 10.54 -4.81
CA VAL A 106 12.09 11.68 -5.17
C VAL A 106 12.15 12.71 -4.04
N ALA A 107 11.01 13.07 -3.46
CA ALA A 107 10.97 14.03 -2.36
C ALA A 107 11.74 13.54 -1.13
N LEU A 108 11.67 12.23 -0.84
CA LEU A 108 12.45 11.61 0.23
C LEU A 108 13.96 11.73 -0.04
N ARG A 109 14.39 11.45 -1.27
CA ARG A 109 15.79 11.57 -1.69
C ARG A 109 16.30 13.00 -1.61
N GLN A 110 15.53 13.96 -2.12
CA GLN A 110 15.88 15.39 -2.10
C GLN A 110 16.04 15.93 -0.67
N ASN A 111 15.31 15.37 0.29
CA ASN A 111 15.37 15.74 1.69
C ASN A 111 16.34 14.88 2.53
N GLY A 112 17.14 14.01 1.91
CA GLY A 112 18.05 13.09 2.62
C GLY A 112 17.33 12.11 3.55
N MET A 113 16.06 11.83 3.25
CA MET A 113 15.16 10.97 4.02
C MET A 113 14.93 9.62 3.34
N ASP A 114 15.67 9.24 2.30
CA ASP A 114 15.56 7.95 1.62
C ASP A 114 16.24 6.79 2.36
N ARG A 115 16.99 7.07 3.42
CA ARG A 115 17.76 6.07 4.18
C ARG A 115 17.36 6.05 5.65
N VAL A 116 17.30 4.85 6.23
CA VAL A 116 17.10 4.64 7.68
C VAL A 116 18.04 3.55 8.20
N VAL A 117 18.56 3.74 9.39
CA VAL A 117 19.34 2.72 10.11
C VAL A 117 18.51 2.24 11.28
N VAL A 118 18.29 0.93 11.36
CA VAL A 118 17.50 0.26 12.39
C VAL A 118 18.43 -0.64 13.20
N THR A 119 18.23 -0.70 14.51
CA THR A 119 18.94 -1.65 15.38
C THR A 119 18.22 -3.00 15.38
N ASP A 120 18.96 -4.09 15.52
CA ASP A 120 18.40 -5.45 15.59
C ASP A 120 17.35 -5.66 16.69
N ALA A 121 17.51 -4.98 17.84
CA ALA A 121 16.50 -4.95 18.90
C ALA A 121 15.17 -4.35 18.42
N GLY A 122 15.25 -3.41 17.47
CA GLY A 122 14.13 -2.95 16.69
C GLY A 122 13.55 -4.08 15.87
N LEU A 123 14.28 -4.59 14.88
CA LEU A 123 13.76 -5.58 13.91
C LEU A 123 13.08 -6.80 14.55
N ALA A 124 13.70 -7.38 15.58
CA ALA A 124 13.18 -8.54 16.29
C ALA A 124 11.83 -8.29 17.01
N ALA A 125 11.50 -7.03 17.34
CA ALA A 125 10.21 -6.66 17.92
C ALA A 125 9.08 -6.54 16.87
N ALA A 126 9.38 -6.31 15.59
CA ALA A 126 8.39 -6.35 14.49
C ALA A 126 8.05 -7.79 14.12
N GLU A 127 9.07 -8.63 13.93
CA GLU A 127 8.91 -10.01 13.44
C GLU A 127 8.07 -10.86 14.40
N ARG A 128 8.31 -10.73 15.73
CA ARG A 128 7.53 -11.43 16.77
C ARG A 128 6.06 -11.04 16.84
N ARG A 129 5.66 -9.92 16.23
CA ARG A 129 4.24 -9.48 16.17
C ARG A 129 3.51 -9.99 14.93
N VAL A 130 4.23 -10.25 13.83
CA VAL A 130 3.66 -10.82 12.60
C VAL A 130 3.52 -12.34 12.71
N HIS A 131 4.47 -13.01 13.33
CA HIS A 131 4.44 -14.46 13.52
C HIS A 131 4.21 -14.82 14.98
N ARG A 132 2.95 -14.98 15.40
CA ARG A 132 2.61 -15.33 16.77
C ARG A 132 3.04 -16.76 17.18
N ASN A 133 3.59 -17.59 16.28
CA ASN A 133 3.93 -19.01 16.52
C ASN A 133 5.18 -19.54 15.76
N ALA A 134 6.14 -18.72 15.34
CA ALA A 134 7.38 -19.25 14.74
C ALA A 134 8.43 -19.59 15.82
N PRO A 135 8.99 -20.81 15.87
CA PRO A 135 10.07 -21.14 16.80
C PRO A 135 11.29 -20.28 16.47
N GLY A 136 11.77 -19.55 17.48
CA GLY A 136 12.83 -18.55 17.35
C GLY A 136 14.09 -19.15 16.74
N ARG A 137 14.42 -18.73 15.52
CA ARG A 137 15.73 -18.97 14.92
C ARG A 137 16.65 -17.80 15.27
N GLY A 138 17.67 -18.10 16.04
CA GLY A 138 18.92 -17.33 16.15
C GLY A 138 18.81 -16.03 16.94
N ALA A 139 19.48 -16.00 18.09
CA ALA A 139 19.87 -14.74 18.72
C ALA A 139 20.77 -13.96 17.74
N GLY A 140 20.20 -12.95 17.08
CA GLY A 140 20.99 -11.93 16.38
C GLY A 140 21.95 -11.28 17.38
N ARG A 141 23.18 -11.00 16.93
CA ARG A 141 24.21 -10.36 17.75
C ARG A 141 23.66 -9.02 18.24
N GLU A 142 23.52 -8.87 19.56
CA GLU A 142 23.12 -7.59 20.16
C GLU A 142 24.03 -6.46 19.64
N GLY A 143 23.43 -5.53 18.89
CA GLY A 143 24.12 -4.32 18.41
C GLY A 143 24.32 -4.21 16.90
N GLU A 144 23.93 -5.18 16.07
CA GLU A 144 24.00 -4.98 14.61
C GLU A 144 23.02 -3.86 14.20
N ARG A 145 23.54 -2.96 13.35
CA ARG A 145 22.80 -1.85 12.76
C ARG A 145 22.57 -2.21 11.31
N SER A 146 21.32 -2.42 10.94
CA SER A 146 20.93 -2.71 9.58
C SER A 146 20.47 -1.43 8.89
N ALA A 147 21.02 -1.16 7.72
CA ALA A 147 20.66 0.01 6.92
C ALA A 147 19.67 -0.37 5.82
N TYR A 148 18.70 0.50 5.60
CA TYR A 148 17.62 0.32 4.65
C TYR A 148 17.45 1.55 3.79
N ARG A 149 17.18 1.32 2.50
CA ARG A 149 16.57 2.30 1.60
C ARG A 149 15.06 2.26 1.79
N ARG A 150 14.42 3.42 1.75
CA ARG A 150 12.99 3.54 1.90
C ARG A 150 12.36 4.43 0.85
N PHE A 151 11.11 4.11 0.55
CA PHE A 151 10.21 4.94 -0.21
C PHE A 151 8.77 4.68 0.25
N ALA A 152 7.86 5.51 -0.21
CA ALA A 152 6.46 5.50 0.21
C ALA A 152 5.55 5.13 -0.96
N GLY A 153 4.34 4.70 -0.64
CA GLY A 153 3.26 4.59 -1.59
C GLY A 153 1.92 5.01 -0.98
N SER A 154 0.99 5.40 -1.83
CA SER A 154 -0.43 5.48 -1.51
C SER A 154 -1.15 4.41 -2.32
N VAL A 155 -1.88 3.55 -1.64
CA VAL A 155 -2.59 2.42 -2.22
C VAL A 155 -4.08 2.66 -2.04
N HIS A 156 -4.85 2.53 -3.10
CA HIS A 156 -6.30 2.75 -3.03
C HIS A 156 -7.04 1.78 -3.94
N TYR A 157 -8.20 1.31 -3.47
CA TYR A 157 -9.12 0.47 -4.24
C TYR A 157 -10.35 1.29 -4.60
N GLU A 158 -10.56 1.47 -5.89
CA GLU A 158 -11.62 2.32 -6.42
C GLU A 158 -12.24 1.73 -7.67
N VAL A 159 -13.30 2.37 -8.17
CA VAL A 159 -13.85 2.05 -9.49
C VAL A 159 -12.76 2.13 -10.55
N GLU A 160 -12.77 1.24 -11.56
CA GLU A 160 -11.75 1.19 -12.60
C GLU A 160 -11.51 2.55 -13.26
N ASP A 161 -10.26 2.80 -13.65
CA ASP A 161 -9.83 4.10 -14.19
C ASP A 161 -10.61 4.49 -15.45
N GLU A 162 -10.97 3.50 -16.26
CA GLU A 162 -11.70 3.68 -17.51
C GLU A 162 -13.20 3.99 -17.32
N HIS A 163 -13.74 3.90 -16.10
CA HIS A 163 -15.16 4.16 -15.84
C HIS A 163 -15.49 5.67 -15.87
N PRO A 164 -16.62 6.11 -16.47
CA PRO A 164 -16.97 7.53 -16.59
C PRO A 164 -17.13 8.29 -15.26
N LEU A 165 -17.44 7.56 -14.18
CA LEU A 165 -17.60 8.13 -12.85
C LEU A 165 -16.32 8.02 -12.01
N HIS A 166 -15.20 7.54 -12.55
CA HIS A 166 -13.97 7.43 -11.78
C HIS A 166 -13.49 8.78 -11.22
N PRO A 167 -13.03 8.83 -9.95
CA PRO A 167 -12.96 7.76 -8.96
C PRO A 167 -14.22 7.59 -8.08
N TYR A 168 -15.32 8.30 -8.35
CA TYR A 168 -16.45 8.46 -7.43
C TYR A 168 -17.65 7.56 -7.76
N VAL A 169 -17.83 6.49 -6.97
CA VAL A 169 -19.09 5.72 -6.93
C VAL A 169 -19.43 5.40 -5.47
N GLU A 170 -20.32 6.19 -4.87
CA GLU A 170 -20.59 6.09 -3.43
C GLU A 170 -21.51 4.93 -3.04
N ASP A 171 -22.40 4.50 -3.94
CA ASP A 171 -23.41 3.48 -3.65
C ASP A 171 -22.95 2.05 -4.00
N CYS A 172 -21.71 1.90 -4.48
CA CYS A 172 -21.13 0.58 -4.75
C CYS A 172 -20.97 -0.20 -3.43
N PRO A 173 -21.46 -1.45 -3.34
CA PRO A 173 -21.30 -2.27 -2.14
C PRO A 173 -19.84 -2.69 -1.88
N PHE A 174 -18.95 -2.47 -2.84
CA PHE A 174 -17.55 -2.87 -2.78
C PHE A 174 -16.64 -1.68 -2.47
N CYS A 175 -16.53 -0.68 -3.35
CA CYS A 175 -15.68 0.51 -3.14
C CYS A 175 -16.39 1.70 -2.49
N GLY A 176 -17.72 1.72 -2.47
CA GLY A 176 -18.50 2.88 -2.01
C GLY A 176 -18.69 2.99 -0.49
N ARG A 177 -19.35 4.07 -0.07
CA ARG A 177 -19.75 4.33 1.33
C ARG A 177 -20.94 3.47 1.73
N THR A 178 -20.66 2.19 1.94
CA THR A 178 -21.66 1.17 2.28
C THR A 178 -21.18 0.32 3.47
N GLY A 179 -22.11 -0.35 4.16
CA GLY A 179 -21.81 -1.18 5.33
C GLY A 179 -21.05 -0.40 6.41
N ASP A 180 -19.92 -0.94 6.87
CA ASP A 180 -19.06 -0.33 7.90
C ASP A 180 -18.51 1.06 7.49
N TYR A 181 -18.51 1.37 6.19
CA TYR A 181 -18.03 2.64 5.64
C TYR A 181 -19.15 3.65 5.35
N ALA A 182 -20.41 3.36 5.67
CA ALA A 182 -21.54 4.24 5.37
C ALA A 182 -21.43 5.65 5.99
N GLY A 183 -20.69 5.78 7.10
CA GLY A 183 -20.45 7.06 7.77
C GLY A 183 -19.12 7.74 7.43
N ALA A 184 -18.36 7.26 6.44
CA ALA A 184 -17.05 7.82 6.10
C ALA A 184 -17.20 9.23 5.50
N GLU A 185 -16.61 10.25 6.13
CA GLU A 185 -16.67 11.64 5.65
C GLU A 185 -15.95 11.83 4.31
N ASP A 186 -14.86 11.09 4.07
CA ASP A 186 -14.03 11.17 2.87
C ASP A 186 -14.02 9.81 2.17
N LEU A 187 -14.34 9.78 0.88
CA LEU A 187 -14.40 8.52 0.12
C LEU A 187 -12.98 7.94 -0.09
N PHE A 188 -12.00 8.79 -0.36
CA PHE A 188 -10.65 8.37 -0.68
C PHE A 188 -9.92 7.85 0.56
N ALA A 189 -9.71 8.71 1.56
CA ALA A 189 -9.01 8.38 2.80
C ALA A 189 -9.85 7.50 3.74
N GLY A 190 -11.18 7.64 3.70
CA GLY A 190 -12.08 6.91 4.59
C GLY A 190 -12.48 5.52 4.07
N VAL A 191 -12.44 5.28 2.76
CA VAL A 191 -12.91 4.01 2.15
C VAL A 191 -11.85 3.40 1.22
N HIS A 192 -11.42 4.12 0.20
CA HIS A 192 -10.54 3.56 -0.83
C HIS A 192 -9.16 3.17 -0.29
N GLU A 193 -8.57 3.99 0.58
CA GLU A 193 -7.26 3.70 1.19
C GLU A 193 -7.29 2.43 2.07
N PRO A 194 -8.21 2.28 3.05
CA PRO A 194 -8.36 1.04 3.81
C PRO A 194 -8.59 -0.19 2.94
N LEU A 195 -9.47 -0.10 1.94
CA LEU A 195 -9.76 -1.21 1.03
C LEU A 195 -8.56 -1.55 0.13
N GLY A 196 -7.82 -0.54 -0.33
CA GLY A 196 -6.59 -0.73 -1.09
C GLY A 196 -5.52 -1.47 -0.29
N LEU A 197 -5.34 -1.11 0.98
CA LEU A 197 -4.44 -1.82 1.89
C LEU A 197 -4.90 -3.26 2.16
N GLU A 198 -6.19 -3.48 2.36
CA GLU A 198 -6.76 -4.82 2.54
C GLU A 198 -6.44 -5.71 1.33
N LEU A 199 -6.71 -5.21 0.12
CA LEU A 199 -6.49 -5.94 -1.10
C LEU A 199 -5.01 -6.22 -1.35
N LEU A 200 -4.13 -5.24 -1.14
CA LEU A 200 -2.68 -5.42 -1.29
C LEU A 200 -2.15 -6.48 -0.30
N LEU A 201 -2.55 -6.40 0.98
CA LEU A 201 -1.98 -7.27 2.01
C LEU A 201 -2.58 -8.67 2.01
N TYR A 202 -3.88 -8.79 1.74
CA TYR A 202 -4.65 -10.02 1.96
C TYR A 202 -5.34 -10.57 0.71
N GLY A 203 -5.40 -9.81 -0.39
CA GLY A 203 -6.13 -10.23 -1.58
C GLY A 203 -7.65 -10.16 -1.41
N THR A 204 -8.13 -9.42 -0.41
CA THR A 204 -9.55 -9.34 -0.06
C THR A 204 -10.10 -7.91 -0.06
N ILE A 205 -11.40 -7.78 -0.22
CA ILE A 205 -12.18 -6.55 -0.04
C ILE A 205 -13.34 -6.87 0.88
N ARG A 206 -13.42 -6.18 2.03
CA ARG A 206 -14.46 -6.42 3.06
C ARG A 206 -14.48 -7.89 3.51
N GLY A 207 -13.30 -8.49 3.60
CA GLY A 207 -13.09 -9.88 3.98
C GLY A 207 -13.42 -10.91 2.88
N GLN A 208 -13.86 -10.47 1.70
CA GLN A 208 -14.17 -11.37 0.59
C GLN A 208 -12.98 -11.47 -0.38
N PRO A 209 -12.61 -12.68 -0.84
CA PRO A 209 -11.55 -12.85 -1.84
C PRO A 209 -11.87 -12.11 -3.14
N VAL A 210 -10.85 -11.45 -3.69
CA VAL A 210 -10.92 -10.77 -4.98
C VAL A 210 -10.27 -11.63 -6.06
N SER A 211 -10.93 -11.69 -7.22
CA SER A 211 -10.42 -12.41 -8.39
C SER A 211 -9.99 -11.45 -9.49
N ARG A 212 -8.91 -11.83 -10.16
CA ARG A 212 -8.41 -11.20 -11.39
C ARG A 212 -9.39 -11.45 -12.55
N PRO A 213 -9.25 -10.71 -13.67
CA PRO A 213 -10.05 -10.94 -14.88
C PRO A 213 -10.04 -12.38 -15.38
N ASP A 214 -8.91 -13.07 -15.23
CA ASP A 214 -8.70 -14.47 -15.64
C ASP A 214 -9.25 -15.51 -14.65
N GLY A 215 -9.88 -15.07 -13.56
CA GLY A 215 -10.48 -15.91 -12.53
C GLY A 215 -9.53 -16.41 -11.45
N ARG A 216 -8.22 -16.14 -11.54
CA ARG A 216 -7.28 -16.44 -10.45
C ARG A 216 -7.49 -15.47 -9.27
N PRO A 217 -7.31 -15.90 -8.02
CA PRO A 217 -7.35 -14.98 -6.89
C PRO A 217 -6.23 -13.95 -6.98
N VAL A 218 -6.48 -12.74 -6.47
CA VAL A 218 -5.43 -11.75 -6.23
C VAL A 218 -4.57 -12.24 -5.06
N PRO A 219 -3.24 -12.41 -5.24
CA PRO A 219 -2.38 -12.80 -4.15
C PRO A 219 -2.18 -11.63 -3.19
N GLY A 220 -2.51 -11.82 -1.91
CA GLY A 220 -2.13 -10.88 -0.85
C GLY A 220 -0.66 -11.05 -0.46
N LEU A 221 0.04 -9.95 -0.16
CA LEU A 221 1.46 -9.98 0.26
C LEU A 221 1.72 -10.92 1.44
N VAL A 222 0.77 -11.06 2.37
CA VAL A 222 0.90 -11.95 3.54
C VAL A 222 0.87 -13.43 3.16
N GLY A 223 0.26 -13.77 2.02
CA GLY A 223 0.17 -15.14 1.50
C GLY A 223 1.35 -15.55 0.61
N LEU A 224 2.14 -14.58 0.12
CA LEU A 224 3.30 -14.83 -0.73
C LEU A 224 4.49 -15.26 0.16
N ARG A 225 4.89 -16.52 0.03
CA ARG A 225 6.04 -17.11 0.73
C ARG A 225 7.18 -17.40 -0.23
#